data_AF-A0A202BRN2-F1
#
_entry.id   AF-A0A202BRN2-F1
#
_cell.length_a   1.000
_cell.length_b   1.000
_cell.length_c   1.000
_cell.angle_alpha   90.00
_cell.angle_beta   90.00
_cell.angle_gamma   90.00
#
_symmetry.space_group_name_H-M   'P 1'
#
loop_
_entity.id
_entity.type
_entity.pdbx_description
1 polymer ?
#
loop_
_entity_poly.entity_id
_entity_poly.type
_entity_poly.pdbx_seq_one_letter_code
_entity_poly.pdbx_strand_id
1 'polypeptide(L)'
;MSFAVLFSCKSPSQENANKDISEKVTTLTTSLENKEESAFLNSFPKDFTSFKNTFGWDDEKDTAEPLYNNANKYIDYLFSLIKQPKYNKYESQIINISKGGIWQADAVAYFQNSAVKYIKENKRYHLINSLSDNDAKSVLSFLFDSGSGFKKDSDFISNLSKEKQQLANSFLSANISSEKKRGSFETYENNKNYFIKTFDVNKDGIPDKLVSSTAYQGEDLFVFLGNKAGSYDLNLETTNFSEDGGNIIRDITPIANIKGFTVKTYFPDRGFYEKEFNIIPENNTWILRNTIYKTMSDVSENAVKYICDVSQNIDITKSGWSDRLNSIPEENERSKKCRVEKVSENGKQYLIQDPDGYTNLRKEKNTSSQVLQKINSGENVEVLDNSGDWYLVKTSQGTKGYVHKSRLTSAH
;
A
#
# COMPACT_ATOMS: atom_id res chain seq x y z
N MET A 1 27.09 -17.18 47.31
CA MET A 1 26.45 -16.57 46.11
C MET A 1 25.11 -17.26 45.92
N SER A 2 24.02 -16.57 46.22
CA SER A 2 22.65 -17.09 46.04
C SER A 2 22.27 -17.09 44.57
N PHE A 3 21.71 -18.20 44.11
CA PHE A 3 20.95 -18.28 42.86
C PHE A 3 19.59 -17.62 43.08
N ALA A 4 19.31 -16.52 42.37
CA ALA A 4 17.97 -15.96 42.30
C ALA A 4 17.24 -16.61 41.11
N VAL A 5 16.32 -17.53 41.41
CA VAL A 5 15.32 -18.02 40.45
C VAL A 5 14.22 -16.96 40.39
N LEU A 6 14.15 -16.24 39.27
CA LEU A 6 13.03 -15.33 39.00
C LEU A 6 11.82 -16.17 38.56
N PHE A 7 10.95 -16.49 39.52
CA PHE A 7 9.58 -16.91 39.20
C PHE A 7 8.83 -15.70 38.64
N SER A 8 8.51 -15.74 37.35
CA SER A 8 7.52 -14.85 36.75
C SER A 8 6.14 -15.24 37.27
N CYS A 9 5.69 -14.59 38.34
CA CYS A 9 4.33 -14.73 38.84
C CYS A 9 3.38 -14.02 37.86
N LYS A 10 2.66 -14.81 37.05
CA LYS A 10 1.47 -14.30 36.34
C LYS A 10 0.42 -13.89 37.38
N SER A 11 -0.20 -12.75 37.19
CA SER A 11 -1.22 -12.23 38.11
C SER A 11 -2.51 -13.07 38.03
N PRO A 12 -3.27 -13.26 39.13
CA PRO A 12 -4.53 -14.00 39.13
C PRO A 12 -5.57 -13.46 38.12
N SER A 13 -5.50 -12.16 37.78
CA SER A 13 -6.33 -11.55 36.74
C SER A 13 -5.98 -12.04 35.33
N GLN A 14 -4.71 -12.30 35.05
CA GLN A 14 -4.26 -12.83 33.76
C GLN A 14 -4.55 -14.33 33.63
N GLU A 15 -4.52 -15.10 34.72
CA GLU A 15 -4.91 -16.52 34.71
C GLU A 15 -6.40 -16.71 34.48
N ASN A 16 -7.25 -15.88 35.12
CA ASN A 16 -8.70 -15.96 34.95
C ASN A 16 -9.16 -15.53 33.55
N ALA A 17 -8.53 -14.50 32.95
CA ALA A 17 -8.83 -14.08 31.59
C ALA A 17 -8.46 -15.13 30.53
N ASN A 18 -7.29 -15.77 30.67
CA ASN A 18 -6.87 -16.84 29.77
C ASN A 18 -7.74 -18.10 29.87
N LYS A 19 -8.24 -18.40 31.07
CA LYS A 19 -9.16 -19.53 31.29
C LYS A 19 -10.52 -19.31 30.62
N ASP A 20 -11.08 -18.11 30.73
CA ASP A 20 -12.37 -17.74 30.11
C ASP A 20 -12.31 -17.76 28.58
N ILE A 21 -11.20 -17.30 27.98
CA ILE A 21 -10.98 -17.36 26.52
C ILE A 21 -10.90 -18.83 26.06
N SER A 22 -10.13 -19.66 26.77
CA SER A 22 -9.98 -21.08 26.43
C SER A 22 -11.30 -21.86 26.52
N GLU A 23 -12.17 -21.54 27.49
CA GLU A 23 -13.47 -22.19 27.67
C GLU A 23 -14.47 -21.80 26.57
N LYS A 24 -14.48 -20.52 26.18
CA LYS A 24 -15.31 -20.01 25.07
C LYS A 24 -14.90 -20.60 23.73
N VAL A 25 -13.59 -20.68 23.45
CA VAL A 25 -13.07 -21.29 22.21
C VAL A 25 -13.42 -22.78 22.16
N THR A 26 -13.29 -23.50 23.28
CA THR A 26 -13.70 -24.91 23.38
C THR A 26 -15.19 -25.07 23.07
N THR A 27 -16.04 -24.28 23.72
CA THR A 27 -17.50 -24.33 23.52
C THR A 27 -17.89 -24.02 22.08
N LEU A 28 -17.27 -23.00 21.48
CA LEU A 28 -17.52 -22.60 20.09
C LEU A 28 -17.10 -23.70 19.10
N THR A 29 -15.98 -24.36 19.36
CA THR A 29 -15.47 -25.48 18.54
C THR A 29 -16.40 -26.69 18.63
N THR A 30 -16.71 -27.14 19.85
CA THR A 30 -17.57 -28.32 20.07
C THR A 30 -18.98 -28.09 19.54
N SER A 31 -19.55 -26.90 19.71
CA SER A 31 -20.90 -26.59 19.19
C SER A 31 -20.95 -26.55 17.66
N LEU A 32 -19.88 -26.13 16.98
CA LEU A 32 -19.77 -26.23 15.52
C LEU A 32 -19.68 -27.70 15.07
N GLU A 33 -18.85 -28.51 15.72
CA GLU A 33 -18.66 -29.92 15.40
C GLU A 33 -19.93 -30.75 15.60
N ASN A 34 -20.63 -30.53 16.72
CA ASN A 34 -21.87 -31.21 17.06
C ASN A 34 -23.12 -30.60 16.39
N LYS A 35 -22.97 -29.51 15.63
CA LYS A 35 -24.07 -28.73 15.02
C LYS A 35 -25.11 -28.24 16.04
N GLU A 36 -24.65 -27.87 17.24
CA GLU A 36 -25.47 -27.30 18.30
C GLU A 36 -25.71 -25.80 18.04
N GLU A 37 -26.60 -25.49 17.09
CA GLU A 37 -26.82 -24.14 16.53
C GLU A 37 -26.98 -23.04 17.59
N SER A 38 -27.80 -23.28 18.62
CA SER A 38 -28.04 -22.30 19.69
C SER A 38 -26.81 -22.09 20.57
N ALA A 39 -26.07 -23.17 20.87
CA ALA A 39 -24.84 -23.08 21.66
C ALA A 39 -23.75 -22.34 20.87
N PHE A 40 -23.65 -22.62 19.56
CA PHE A 40 -22.76 -21.92 18.64
C PHE A 40 -23.05 -20.42 18.61
N LEU A 41 -24.29 -20.02 18.32
CA LEU A 41 -24.67 -18.61 18.24
C LEU A 41 -24.47 -17.86 19.56
N ASN A 42 -24.65 -18.52 20.70
CA ASN A 42 -24.45 -17.91 22.01
C ASN A 42 -22.98 -17.76 22.40
N SER A 43 -22.11 -18.63 21.89
CA SER A 43 -20.66 -18.64 22.14
C SER A 43 -19.86 -17.89 21.10
N PHE A 44 -20.44 -17.59 19.94
CA PHE A 44 -19.81 -16.76 18.92
C PHE A 44 -19.47 -15.35 19.49
N PRO A 45 -18.32 -14.77 19.11
CA PRO A 45 -17.92 -13.43 19.55
C PRO A 45 -19.02 -12.37 19.38
N LYS A 46 -19.11 -11.45 20.34
CA LYS A 46 -20.23 -10.49 20.44
C LYS A 46 -19.84 -9.05 20.12
N ASP A 47 -18.54 -8.78 20.03
CA ASP A 47 -17.96 -7.47 19.75
C ASP A 47 -16.68 -7.65 18.94
N PHE A 48 -16.14 -6.54 18.43
CA PHE A 48 -14.94 -6.57 17.58
C PHE A 48 -13.74 -7.18 18.29
N THR A 49 -13.49 -6.79 19.56
CA THR A 49 -12.32 -7.24 20.32
C THR A 49 -12.35 -8.75 20.55
N SER A 50 -13.48 -9.30 20.99
CA SER A 50 -13.64 -10.75 21.16
C SER A 50 -13.55 -11.49 19.83
N PHE A 51 -14.01 -10.89 18.73
CA PHE A 51 -13.88 -11.47 17.39
C PHE A 51 -12.41 -11.53 16.97
N LYS A 52 -11.67 -10.43 17.09
CA LYS A 52 -10.22 -10.36 16.81
C LYS A 52 -9.46 -11.36 17.67
N ASN A 53 -9.69 -11.40 18.98
CA ASN A 53 -8.97 -12.31 19.88
C ASN A 53 -9.35 -13.80 19.69
N THR A 54 -10.36 -14.09 18.88
CA THR A 54 -10.75 -15.48 18.56
C THR A 54 -10.21 -15.90 17.19
N PHE A 55 -10.27 -15.00 16.20
CA PHE A 55 -10.07 -15.33 14.79
C PHE A 55 -8.98 -14.52 14.09
N GLY A 56 -8.46 -13.46 14.70
CA GLY A 56 -7.54 -12.51 14.10
C GLY A 56 -6.06 -12.83 14.34
N TRP A 57 -5.21 -11.87 13.97
CA TRP A 57 -3.79 -11.88 14.27
C TRP A 57 -3.51 -10.99 15.49
N ASP A 58 -2.69 -11.46 16.42
CA ASP A 58 -2.16 -10.65 17.51
C ASP A 58 -0.88 -9.95 17.04
N ASP A 59 -1.04 -8.69 16.68
CA ASP A 59 0.05 -7.84 16.16
C ASP A 59 1.15 -7.58 17.22
N GLU A 60 0.82 -7.61 18.51
CA GLU A 60 1.79 -7.37 19.59
C GLU A 60 2.66 -8.60 19.85
N LYS A 61 2.06 -9.79 19.77
CA LYS A 61 2.74 -11.07 19.97
C LYS A 61 3.32 -11.66 18.68
N ASP A 62 2.92 -11.12 17.53
CA ASP A 62 3.20 -11.67 16.20
C ASP A 62 2.76 -13.14 16.10
N THR A 63 1.53 -13.43 16.54
CA THR A 63 0.97 -14.79 16.57
C THR A 63 -0.49 -14.84 16.18
N ALA A 64 -0.89 -15.94 15.54
CA ALA A 64 -2.29 -16.25 15.25
C ALA A 64 -3.10 -16.53 16.52
N GLU A 65 -4.34 -16.02 16.58
CA GLU A 65 -5.30 -16.33 17.64
C GLU A 65 -5.90 -17.74 17.46
N PRO A 66 -6.53 -18.34 18.50
CA PRO A 66 -6.82 -19.77 18.58
C PRO A 66 -7.55 -20.39 17.37
N LEU A 67 -8.45 -19.65 16.72
CA LEU A 67 -9.25 -20.13 15.59
C LEU A 67 -8.91 -19.46 14.26
N TYR A 68 -7.79 -18.72 14.18
CA TYR A 68 -7.37 -17.97 12.99
C TYR A 68 -7.42 -18.80 11.69
N ASN A 69 -6.73 -19.96 11.68
CA ASN A 69 -6.64 -20.81 10.48
C ASN A 69 -7.99 -21.39 10.00
N ASN A 70 -9.00 -21.41 10.86
CA ASN A 70 -10.31 -21.96 10.57
C ASN A 70 -11.42 -20.90 10.54
N ALA A 71 -11.09 -19.61 10.68
CA ALA A 71 -12.05 -18.54 10.91
C ALA A 71 -13.22 -18.53 9.91
N ASN A 72 -12.91 -18.68 8.61
CA ASN A 72 -13.93 -18.66 7.55
C ASN A 72 -15.03 -19.70 7.76
N LYS A 73 -14.69 -20.91 8.25
CA LYS A 73 -15.66 -21.97 8.55
C LYS A 73 -16.67 -21.53 9.61
N TYR A 74 -16.21 -20.85 10.66
CA TYR A 74 -17.06 -20.35 11.73
C TYR A 74 -17.91 -19.17 11.27
N ILE A 75 -17.32 -18.25 10.49
CA ILE A 75 -18.01 -17.09 9.93
C ILE A 75 -19.11 -17.54 8.96
N ASP A 76 -18.81 -18.47 8.06
CA ASP A 76 -19.79 -19.06 7.14
C ASP A 76 -20.96 -19.71 7.89
N TYR A 77 -20.65 -20.46 8.96
CA TYR A 77 -21.68 -21.10 9.75
C TYR A 77 -22.58 -20.07 10.46
N LEU A 78 -22.01 -19.02 11.07
CA LEU A 78 -22.77 -17.90 11.61
C LEU A 78 -23.74 -17.33 10.55
N PHE A 79 -23.21 -16.94 9.38
CA PHE A 79 -24.02 -16.34 8.33
C PHE A 79 -25.06 -17.31 7.78
N SER A 80 -24.81 -18.62 7.78
CA SER A 80 -25.80 -19.64 7.38
C SER A 80 -26.96 -19.76 8.37
N LEU A 81 -26.69 -19.59 9.66
CA LEU A 81 -27.70 -19.68 10.72
C LEU A 81 -28.56 -18.43 10.78
N ILE A 82 -27.97 -17.23 10.78
CA ILE A 82 -28.72 -15.98 10.95
C ILE A 82 -29.65 -15.67 9.77
N LYS A 83 -29.46 -16.29 8.59
CA LYS A 83 -30.44 -16.22 7.48
C LYS A 83 -31.79 -16.84 7.86
N GLN A 84 -31.78 -17.78 8.81
CA GLN A 84 -32.98 -18.52 9.19
C GLN A 84 -33.86 -17.65 10.11
N PRO A 85 -35.19 -17.56 9.86
CA PRO A 85 -36.08 -16.68 10.64
C PRO A 85 -36.01 -16.89 12.16
N LYS A 86 -35.80 -18.13 12.63
CA LYS A 86 -35.65 -18.46 14.06
C LYS A 86 -34.43 -17.82 14.74
N TYR A 87 -33.44 -17.38 13.96
CA TYR A 87 -32.20 -16.79 14.45
C TYR A 87 -32.05 -15.30 14.10
N ASN A 88 -33.10 -14.63 13.60
CA ASN A 88 -33.07 -13.20 13.28
C ASN A 88 -32.59 -12.32 14.46
N LYS A 89 -32.84 -12.71 15.72
CA LYS A 89 -32.35 -11.97 16.91
C LYS A 89 -30.82 -11.83 16.95
N TYR A 90 -30.10 -12.75 16.32
CA TYR A 90 -28.64 -12.76 16.24
C TYR A 90 -28.10 -11.90 15.09
N GLU A 91 -28.93 -11.33 14.20
CA GLU A 91 -28.46 -10.37 13.18
C GLU A 91 -27.79 -9.14 13.80
N SER A 92 -28.17 -8.79 15.04
CA SER A 92 -27.51 -7.75 15.82
C SER A 92 -26.02 -8.02 16.07
N GLN A 93 -25.56 -9.28 16.03
CA GLN A 93 -24.13 -9.61 16.14
C GLN A 93 -23.31 -9.02 14.99
N ILE A 94 -23.89 -8.92 13.78
CA ILE A 94 -23.22 -8.25 12.65
C ILE A 94 -22.85 -6.82 13.05
N ILE A 95 -23.83 -6.10 13.62
CA ILE A 95 -23.68 -4.71 14.04
C ILE A 95 -22.71 -4.60 15.21
N ASN A 96 -22.86 -5.46 16.22
CA ASN A 96 -22.04 -5.38 17.43
C ASN A 96 -20.56 -5.68 17.16
N ILE A 97 -20.26 -6.65 16.28
CA ILE A 97 -18.87 -6.94 15.86
C ILE A 97 -18.33 -5.84 14.96
N SER A 98 -19.16 -5.25 14.10
CA SER A 98 -18.74 -4.14 13.22
C SER A 98 -18.49 -2.84 13.98
N LYS A 99 -19.17 -2.64 15.12
CA LYS A 99 -19.06 -1.41 15.91
C LYS A 99 -17.69 -1.33 16.57
N GLY A 100 -16.98 -0.23 16.30
CA GLY A 100 -15.60 -0.03 16.73
C GLY A 100 -14.58 -0.88 15.97
N GLY A 101 -14.99 -1.56 14.90
CA GLY A 101 -14.11 -2.37 14.10
C GLY A 101 -13.15 -1.54 13.26
N ILE A 102 -11.97 -2.09 13.04
CA ILE A 102 -10.91 -1.54 12.18
C ILE A 102 -10.58 -2.60 11.14
N TRP A 103 -10.30 -2.21 9.90
CA TRP A 103 -9.89 -3.17 8.89
C TRP A 103 -8.60 -3.90 9.30
N GLN A 104 -8.59 -5.21 9.10
CA GLN A 104 -7.41 -6.07 9.14
C GLN A 104 -7.59 -7.16 8.08
N ALA A 105 -6.49 -7.78 7.65
CA ALA A 105 -6.52 -8.89 6.71
C ALA A 105 -7.24 -10.14 7.29
N ASP A 106 -7.32 -11.19 6.47
CA ASP A 106 -7.77 -12.53 6.87
C ASP A 106 -9.20 -12.55 7.45
N ALA A 107 -9.37 -13.04 8.68
CA ALA A 107 -10.68 -13.25 9.27
C ALA A 107 -11.52 -11.98 9.41
N VAL A 108 -10.88 -10.83 9.67
CA VAL A 108 -11.56 -9.54 9.81
C VAL A 108 -12.10 -9.08 8.46
N ALA A 109 -11.27 -9.06 7.42
CA ALA A 109 -11.69 -8.76 6.06
C ALA A 109 -12.76 -9.76 5.56
N TYR A 110 -12.64 -11.04 5.91
CA TYR A 110 -13.61 -12.06 5.54
C TYR A 110 -14.99 -11.82 6.17
N PHE A 111 -15.02 -11.52 7.48
CA PHE A 111 -16.26 -11.18 8.18
C PHE A 111 -16.89 -9.90 7.64
N GLN A 112 -16.07 -8.86 7.42
CA GLN A 112 -16.51 -7.58 6.84
C GLN A 112 -17.21 -7.80 5.48
N ASN A 113 -16.56 -8.52 4.56
CA ASN A 113 -17.14 -8.83 3.25
C ASN A 113 -18.42 -9.67 3.37
N SER A 114 -18.45 -10.63 4.29
CA SER A 114 -19.64 -11.46 4.55
C SER A 114 -20.80 -10.63 5.11
N ALA A 115 -20.52 -9.66 5.98
CA ALA A 115 -21.52 -8.74 6.53
C ALA A 115 -22.14 -7.85 5.44
N VAL A 116 -21.31 -7.22 4.58
CA VAL A 116 -21.78 -6.42 3.45
C VAL A 116 -22.66 -7.27 2.52
N LYS A 117 -22.16 -8.45 2.13
CA LYS A 117 -22.90 -9.38 1.27
C LYS A 117 -24.24 -9.78 1.88
N TYR A 118 -24.26 -10.14 3.16
CA TYR A 118 -25.47 -10.55 3.86
C TYR A 118 -26.53 -9.44 3.87
N ILE A 119 -26.14 -8.21 4.19
CA ILE A 119 -27.06 -7.07 4.25
C ILE A 119 -27.67 -6.80 2.87
N LYS A 120 -26.87 -6.85 1.81
CA LYS A 120 -27.32 -6.64 0.43
C LYS A 120 -28.29 -7.72 -0.04
N GLU A 121 -27.88 -8.99 0.04
CA GLU A 121 -28.65 -10.12 -0.48
C GLU A 121 -30.00 -10.28 0.24
N ASN A 122 -30.03 -10.01 1.55
CA ASN A 122 -31.21 -10.20 2.39
C ASN A 122 -31.97 -8.89 2.67
N LYS A 123 -31.58 -7.78 2.03
CA LYS A 123 -32.18 -6.44 2.18
C LYS A 123 -32.28 -5.99 3.65
N ARG A 124 -31.26 -6.30 4.46
CA ARG A 124 -31.24 -6.04 5.91
C ARG A 124 -30.73 -4.63 6.28
N TYR A 125 -30.95 -3.64 5.41
CA TYR A 125 -30.50 -2.25 5.61
C TYR A 125 -31.09 -1.59 6.88
N HIS A 126 -32.21 -2.11 7.39
CA HIS A 126 -32.80 -1.67 8.66
C HIS A 126 -31.84 -1.82 9.85
N LEU A 127 -30.89 -2.77 9.79
CA LEU A 127 -29.86 -2.97 10.82
C LEU A 127 -28.95 -1.76 10.98
N ILE A 128 -28.79 -0.94 9.92
CA ILE A 128 -28.00 0.29 9.94
C ILE A 128 -28.91 1.52 10.09
N ASN A 129 -30.05 1.53 9.40
CA ASN A 129 -31.00 2.66 9.46
C ASN A 129 -31.55 2.91 10.86
N SER A 130 -31.65 1.86 11.69
CA SER A 130 -32.17 1.96 13.05
C SER A 130 -31.13 2.43 14.09
N LEU A 131 -29.86 2.59 13.68
CA LEU A 131 -28.79 2.97 14.60
C LEU A 131 -28.75 4.48 14.84
N SER A 132 -28.14 4.88 15.96
CA SER A 132 -27.72 6.27 16.16
C SER A 132 -26.72 6.69 15.07
N ASP A 133 -26.53 7.98 14.83
CA ASP A 133 -25.57 8.45 13.83
C ASP A 133 -24.13 8.05 14.18
N ASN A 134 -23.77 8.07 15.46
CA ASN A 134 -22.44 7.63 15.91
C ASN A 134 -22.21 6.14 15.64
N ASP A 135 -23.21 5.31 15.95
CA ASP A 135 -23.11 3.86 15.75
C ASP A 135 -23.13 3.50 14.27
N ALA A 136 -24.03 4.12 13.50
CA ALA A 136 -24.08 3.94 12.05
C ALA A 136 -22.76 4.35 11.40
N LYS A 137 -22.17 5.48 11.82
CA LYS A 137 -20.88 5.93 11.31
C LYS A 137 -19.80 4.90 11.61
N SER A 138 -19.73 4.39 12.83
CA SER A 138 -18.74 3.39 13.22
C SER A 138 -18.87 2.10 12.40
N VAL A 139 -20.10 1.57 12.29
CA VAL A 139 -20.38 0.36 11.52
C VAL A 139 -20.08 0.56 10.03
N LEU A 140 -20.57 1.64 9.44
CA LEU A 140 -20.35 1.90 8.01
C LEU A 140 -18.88 2.21 7.70
N SER A 141 -18.12 2.80 8.63
CA SER A 141 -16.68 2.96 8.49
C SER A 141 -16.03 1.59 8.42
N PHE A 142 -16.31 0.70 9.38
CA PHE A 142 -15.80 -0.67 9.33
C PHE A 142 -16.24 -1.40 8.06
N LEU A 143 -17.51 -1.37 7.66
CA LEU A 143 -17.99 -2.14 6.51
C LEU A 143 -17.39 -1.71 5.16
N PHE A 144 -16.92 -0.48 5.05
CA PHE A 144 -16.37 0.07 3.81
C PHE A 144 -14.87 0.33 3.85
N ASP A 145 -14.20 0.12 4.98
CA ASP A 145 -12.74 0.23 5.06
C ASP A 145 -12.08 -0.91 4.25
N SER A 146 -11.08 -0.61 3.43
CA SER A 146 -10.35 -1.57 2.60
C SER A 146 -8.86 -1.67 2.96
N GLY A 147 -8.43 -1.09 4.09
CA GLY A 147 -7.02 -1.03 4.50
C GLY A 147 -6.20 0.03 3.75
N SER A 148 -6.61 0.37 2.53
CA SER A 148 -6.08 1.47 1.70
C SER A 148 -7.01 2.70 1.66
N GLY A 149 -8.06 2.72 2.48
CA GLY A 149 -9.08 3.78 2.50
C GLY A 149 -10.50 3.21 2.49
N PHE A 150 -11.50 4.02 2.14
CA PHE A 150 -12.89 3.56 2.10
C PHE A 150 -13.33 3.19 0.67
N LYS A 151 -13.81 1.97 0.47
CA LYS A 151 -14.45 1.52 -0.76
C LYS A 151 -15.94 1.86 -0.74
N LYS A 152 -16.32 2.91 -1.47
CA LYS A 152 -17.73 3.31 -1.63
C LYS A 152 -18.53 2.27 -2.41
N ASP A 153 -19.53 1.65 -1.77
CA ASP A 153 -20.56 0.85 -2.43
C ASP A 153 -21.83 1.70 -2.64
N SER A 154 -21.93 2.34 -3.81
CA SER A 154 -23.06 3.25 -4.09
C SER A 154 -24.41 2.54 -4.12
N ASP A 155 -24.45 1.27 -4.53
CA ASP A 155 -25.66 0.44 -4.52
C ASP A 155 -26.12 0.20 -3.07
N PHE A 156 -25.20 -0.22 -2.19
CA PHE A 156 -25.48 -0.38 -0.76
C PHE A 156 -26.00 0.92 -0.14
N ILE A 157 -25.30 2.03 -0.35
CA ILE A 157 -25.62 3.33 0.24
C ILE A 157 -27.01 3.79 -0.22
N SER A 158 -27.36 3.60 -1.50
CA SER A 158 -28.65 4.03 -2.04
C SER A 158 -29.87 3.38 -1.36
N ASN A 159 -29.68 2.24 -0.69
CA ASN A 159 -30.72 1.53 0.06
C ASN A 159 -30.82 1.96 1.53
N LEU A 160 -29.93 2.83 2.01
CA LEU A 160 -30.01 3.42 3.35
C LEU A 160 -31.05 4.56 3.39
N SER A 161 -31.47 4.96 4.59
CA SER A 161 -32.29 6.17 4.81
C SER A 161 -31.53 7.43 4.38
N LYS A 162 -32.23 8.52 4.08
CA LYS A 162 -31.60 9.75 3.56
C LYS A 162 -30.56 10.32 4.52
N GLU A 163 -30.83 10.23 5.81
CA GLU A 163 -29.94 10.65 6.89
C GLU A 163 -28.66 9.81 6.88
N LYS A 164 -28.79 8.47 6.77
CA LYS A 164 -27.64 7.57 6.69
C LYS A 164 -26.90 7.65 5.35
N GLN A 165 -27.57 7.99 4.26
CA GLN A 165 -26.91 8.29 2.98
C GLN A 165 -26.04 9.54 3.10
N GLN A 166 -26.55 10.62 3.70
CA GLN A 166 -25.77 11.83 3.94
C GLN A 166 -24.58 11.55 4.86
N LEU A 167 -24.82 10.80 5.95
CA LEU A 167 -23.77 10.37 6.87
C LEU A 167 -22.71 9.55 6.13
N ALA A 168 -23.09 8.48 5.42
CA ALA A 168 -22.20 7.65 4.63
C ALA A 168 -21.40 8.51 3.64
N ASN A 169 -22.06 9.34 2.84
CA ASN A 169 -21.37 10.20 1.90
C ASN A 169 -20.45 11.21 2.61
N SER A 170 -20.75 11.69 3.82
CA SER A 170 -19.90 12.66 4.52
C SER A 170 -18.52 12.14 4.88
N PHE A 171 -18.37 10.83 5.16
CA PHE A 171 -17.08 10.21 5.47
C PHE A 171 -16.56 9.27 4.37
N LEU A 172 -17.38 8.86 3.41
CA LEU A 172 -16.96 8.06 2.23
C LEU A 172 -16.62 8.93 1.00
N SER A 173 -17.11 10.17 0.93
CA SER A 173 -16.56 11.18 0.00
C SER A 173 -15.33 11.87 0.55
N ALA A 174 -15.09 11.75 1.86
CA ALA A 174 -13.78 11.94 2.46
C ALA A 174 -12.92 10.71 2.09
N ASN A 175 -12.40 10.69 0.86
CA ASN A 175 -11.33 9.78 0.44
C ASN A 175 -10.00 10.18 1.10
N ILE A 176 -10.04 10.33 2.42
CA ILE A 176 -8.93 10.70 3.27
C ILE A 176 -9.08 9.88 4.55
N SER A 177 -8.11 9.00 4.80
CA SER A 177 -8.06 8.16 6.00
C SER A 177 -8.39 8.95 7.27
N SER A 178 -9.16 8.34 8.18
CA SER A 178 -9.53 8.94 9.48
C SER A 178 -8.39 9.03 10.49
N GLU A 179 -7.13 8.82 10.07
CA GLU A 179 -5.92 9.24 10.80
C GLU A 179 -5.30 10.54 10.26
N LYS A 180 -5.90 11.18 9.26
CA LYS A 180 -5.45 12.50 8.80
C LYS A 180 -6.62 13.44 8.65
N LYS A 181 -6.78 14.33 9.63
CA LYS A 181 -7.08 15.73 9.26
C LYS A 181 -5.91 16.19 8.38
N ARG A 182 -6.01 16.01 7.06
CA ARG A 182 -5.09 16.60 6.10
C ARG A 182 -5.33 18.10 6.14
N GLY A 183 -4.52 18.78 6.93
CA GLY A 183 -4.57 20.22 7.07
C GLY A 183 -4.04 20.90 5.82
N SER A 184 -3.88 22.21 5.92
CA SER A 184 -3.15 23.02 4.96
C SER A 184 -1.74 22.45 4.71
N PHE A 185 -1.09 22.89 3.62
CA PHE A 185 0.23 22.42 3.17
C PHE A 185 1.26 22.28 4.32
N GLU A 186 1.20 23.16 5.32
CA GLU A 186 2.07 23.19 6.51
C GLU A 186 2.07 21.88 7.31
N THR A 187 1.00 21.07 7.22
CA THR A 187 0.93 19.73 7.85
C THR A 187 2.05 18.79 7.38
N TYR A 188 2.50 18.97 6.15
CA TYR A 188 3.48 18.09 5.50
C TYR A 188 4.89 18.68 5.53
N GLU A 189 4.99 19.97 5.84
CA GLU A 189 6.27 20.65 5.91
C GLU A 189 7.09 20.05 7.06
N ASN A 190 8.33 19.64 6.78
CA ASN A 190 9.24 18.97 7.72
C ASN A 190 8.83 17.55 8.17
N ASN A 191 7.80 16.95 7.57
CA ASN A 191 7.46 15.57 7.83
C ASN A 191 8.28 14.61 6.95
N LYS A 192 9.17 13.82 7.58
CA LYS A 192 10.08 12.89 6.89
C LYS A 192 9.38 11.76 6.12
N ASN A 193 8.11 11.50 6.42
CA ASN A 193 7.33 10.48 5.72
C ASN A 193 6.82 10.99 4.36
N TYR A 194 7.06 12.26 4.02
CA TYR A 194 6.72 12.85 2.73
C TYR A 194 7.93 13.52 2.11
N PHE A 195 7.93 13.55 0.78
CA PHE A 195 8.78 14.45 0.03
C PHE A 195 7.91 15.46 -0.73
N ILE A 196 8.48 16.64 -0.96
CA ILE A 196 7.79 17.76 -1.58
C ILE A 196 8.53 18.16 -2.85
N LYS A 197 7.80 18.26 -3.95
CA LYS A 197 8.29 18.88 -5.20
C LYS A 197 7.59 20.21 -5.40
N THR A 198 8.37 21.20 -5.84
CA THR A 198 7.86 22.54 -6.11
C THR A 198 8.09 22.87 -7.57
N PHE A 199 7.00 23.04 -8.32
CA PHE A 199 7.02 23.53 -9.70
C PHE A 199 5.61 23.94 -10.12
N ASP A 200 5.51 24.78 -11.14
CA ASP A 200 4.24 25.26 -11.70
C ASP A 200 3.61 24.16 -12.59
N VAL A 201 2.59 23.49 -12.03
CA VAL A 201 1.88 22.35 -12.63
C VAL A 201 0.80 22.85 -13.59
N ASN A 202 0.09 23.92 -13.22
CA ASN A 202 -1.07 24.42 -13.96
C ASN A 202 -0.70 25.50 -15.01
N LYS A 203 0.58 25.89 -15.06
CA LYS A 203 1.18 26.91 -15.93
C LYS A 203 0.60 28.32 -15.72
N ASP A 204 0.28 28.70 -14.48
CA ASP A 204 -0.23 30.03 -14.12
C ASP A 204 0.86 31.01 -13.67
N GLY A 205 2.11 30.57 -13.59
CA GLY A 205 3.26 31.35 -13.15
C GLY A 205 3.50 31.34 -11.64
N ILE A 206 2.69 30.63 -10.86
CA ILE A 206 2.83 30.46 -9.42
C ILE A 206 3.35 29.04 -9.13
N PRO A 207 4.39 28.86 -8.30
CA PRO A 207 4.86 27.53 -7.94
C PRO A 207 3.82 26.75 -7.12
N ASP A 208 3.55 25.50 -7.51
CA ASP A 208 2.68 24.58 -6.78
C ASP A 208 3.47 23.62 -5.89
N LYS A 209 2.80 22.93 -4.95
CA LYS A 209 3.40 21.89 -4.11
C LYS A 209 2.80 20.53 -4.41
N LEU A 210 3.64 19.60 -4.85
CA LEU A 210 3.28 18.19 -4.95
C LEU A 210 3.88 17.47 -3.75
N VAL A 211 3.03 16.90 -2.92
CA VAL A 211 3.43 16.22 -1.69
C VAL A 211 3.11 14.74 -1.87
N SER A 212 4.09 13.87 -1.70
CA SER A 212 3.89 12.43 -1.80
C SER A 212 4.49 11.73 -0.61
N SER A 213 3.87 10.64 -0.14
CA SER A 213 4.52 9.70 0.77
C SER A 213 5.87 9.31 0.19
N THR A 214 6.89 9.22 1.04
CA THR A 214 8.18 8.61 0.65
C THR A 214 8.02 7.11 0.49
N ALA A 215 8.95 6.47 -0.23
CA ALA A 215 9.00 5.02 -0.36
C ALA A 215 8.76 4.31 0.99
N TYR A 216 7.87 3.30 0.99
CA TYR A 216 7.46 2.51 2.16
C TYR A 216 6.72 3.27 3.27
N GLN A 217 6.38 4.55 3.10
CA GLN A 217 5.64 5.37 4.08
C GLN A 217 4.18 5.61 3.68
N GLY A 218 3.65 4.75 2.82
CA GLY A 218 2.30 4.83 2.28
C GLY A 218 2.25 5.32 0.84
N GLU A 219 1.04 5.54 0.37
CA GLU A 219 0.75 5.73 -1.04
C GLU A 219 0.24 7.13 -1.37
N ASP A 220 0.32 8.10 -0.45
CA ASP A 220 -0.38 9.37 -0.67
C ASP A 220 0.27 10.27 -1.72
N LEU A 221 -0.56 10.99 -2.46
CA LEU A 221 -0.18 12.07 -3.37
C LEU A 221 -1.18 13.23 -3.28
N PHE A 222 -0.65 14.43 -3.07
CA PHE A 222 -1.38 15.69 -3.06
C PHE A 222 -0.82 16.67 -4.06
N VAL A 223 -1.71 17.47 -4.65
CA VAL A 223 -1.34 18.67 -5.39
C VAL A 223 -2.01 19.85 -4.71
N PHE A 224 -1.18 20.75 -4.17
CA PHE A 224 -1.63 22.04 -3.69
C PHE A 224 -1.24 23.11 -4.71
N LEU A 225 -2.25 23.80 -5.24
CA LEU A 225 -2.03 24.90 -6.17
C LEU A 225 -1.70 26.18 -5.40
N GLY A 226 -0.64 26.87 -5.81
CA GLY A 226 -0.31 28.17 -5.25
C GLY A 226 -1.31 29.23 -5.70
N ASN A 227 -1.59 30.21 -4.83
CA ASN A 227 -2.43 31.35 -5.19
C ASN A 227 -1.71 32.69 -5.01
N LYS A 228 -2.31 33.76 -5.54
CA LYS A 228 -1.74 35.12 -5.50
C LYS A 228 -1.59 35.69 -4.09
N ALA A 229 -2.28 35.13 -3.10
CA ALA A 229 -2.14 35.53 -1.69
C ALA A 229 -0.93 34.85 -1.01
N GLY A 230 -0.22 33.95 -1.72
CA GLY A 230 0.92 33.21 -1.20
C GLY A 230 0.53 31.98 -0.37
N SER A 231 -0.75 31.57 -0.39
CA SER A 231 -1.21 30.34 0.23
C SER A 231 -1.42 29.22 -0.81
N TYR A 232 -1.69 28.02 -0.31
CA TYR A 232 -1.75 26.79 -1.08
C TYR A 232 -3.11 26.11 -0.89
N ASP A 233 -3.83 25.90 -2.00
CA ASP A 233 -5.15 25.29 -2.01
C ASP A 233 -5.05 23.83 -2.48
N LEU A 234 -5.55 22.88 -1.67
CA LEU A 234 -5.59 21.47 -2.06
C LEU A 234 -6.49 21.29 -3.28
N ASN A 235 -5.91 20.78 -4.38
CA ASN A 235 -6.60 20.65 -5.67
C ASN A 235 -6.70 19.20 -6.16
N LEU A 236 -5.75 18.35 -5.78
CA LEU A 236 -5.80 16.90 -6.01
C LEU A 236 -5.38 16.15 -4.77
N GLU A 237 -6.09 15.07 -4.51
CA GLU A 237 -5.73 14.05 -3.56
C GLU A 237 -5.96 12.69 -4.20
N THR A 238 -4.91 11.87 -4.22
CA THR A 238 -4.89 10.55 -4.88
C THR A 238 -3.74 9.72 -4.34
N THR A 239 -3.41 8.62 -5.02
CA THR A 239 -2.23 7.78 -4.73
C THR A 239 -1.01 8.15 -5.59
N ASN A 240 0.18 7.92 -5.05
CA ASN A 240 1.47 8.01 -5.73
C ASN A 240 1.81 6.75 -6.55
N PHE A 241 0.85 5.83 -6.72
CA PHE A 241 0.96 4.60 -7.51
C PHE A 241 2.00 3.61 -6.99
N SER A 242 2.38 3.73 -5.71
CA SER A 242 3.07 2.65 -5.02
C SER A 242 2.10 1.47 -4.82
N GLU A 243 2.64 0.27 -4.76
CA GLU A 243 1.89 -0.99 -4.66
C GLU A 243 2.48 -1.83 -3.52
N ASP A 244 1.62 -2.53 -2.78
CA ASP A 244 2.08 -3.51 -1.80
C ASP A 244 2.81 -4.67 -2.48
N GLY A 245 4.06 -4.92 -2.06
CA GLY A 245 4.97 -5.87 -2.70
C GLY A 245 5.31 -5.55 -4.17
N GLY A 246 5.00 -4.34 -4.64
CA GLY A 246 5.10 -3.96 -6.05
C GLY A 246 6.02 -2.77 -6.29
N ASN A 247 5.68 -1.96 -7.29
CA ASN A 247 6.44 -0.75 -7.58
C ASN A 247 6.29 0.27 -6.44
N ILE A 248 7.34 1.02 -6.16
CA ILE A 248 7.33 2.12 -5.18
C ILE A 248 7.70 3.45 -5.85
N ILE A 249 7.20 4.55 -5.28
CA ILE A 249 7.50 5.91 -5.73
C ILE A 249 9.01 6.20 -5.75
N ARG A 250 9.49 6.73 -6.88
CA ARG A 250 10.86 7.21 -7.07
C ARG A 250 10.93 8.73 -7.07
N ASP A 251 10.12 9.36 -7.91
CA ASP A 251 10.20 10.80 -8.14
C ASP A 251 8.90 11.36 -8.74
N ILE A 252 8.74 12.67 -8.67
CA ILE A 252 7.70 13.42 -9.36
C ILE A 252 8.33 14.57 -10.13
N THR A 253 8.06 14.64 -11.44
CA THR A 253 8.68 15.60 -12.35
C THR A 253 7.64 16.37 -13.16
N PRO A 254 7.88 17.64 -13.52
CA PRO A 254 6.98 18.37 -14.41
C PRO A 254 6.99 17.74 -15.82
N ILE A 255 5.87 17.82 -16.53
CA ILE A 255 5.85 17.49 -17.96
C ILE A 255 6.34 18.72 -18.75
N ALA A 256 7.28 18.50 -19.66
CA ALA A 256 7.82 19.57 -20.48
C ALA A 256 6.73 20.18 -21.38
N ASN A 257 6.67 21.52 -21.42
CA ASN A 257 5.84 22.32 -22.34
C ASN A 257 4.32 22.16 -22.23
N ILE A 258 3.79 21.36 -21.30
CA ILE A 258 2.35 21.23 -21.04
C ILE A 258 2.05 21.30 -19.54
N LYS A 259 0.76 21.46 -19.19
CA LYS A 259 0.28 21.37 -17.81
C LYS A 259 0.39 19.92 -17.32
N GLY A 260 0.60 19.75 -16.02
CA GLY A 260 0.65 18.43 -15.39
C GLY A 260 2.04 17.98 -14.95
N PHE A 261 2.11 16.74 -14.50
CA PHE A 261 3.29 16.12 -13.91
C PHE A 261 3.33 14.62 -14.19
N THR A 262 4.51 14.04 -14.02
CA THR A 262 4.77 12.62 -14.14
C THR A 262 5.14 12.05 -12.78
N VAL A 263 4.42 11.03 -12.33
CA VAL A 263 4.80 10.21 -11.18
C VAL A 263 5.63 9.03 -11.68
N LYS A 264 6.82 8.84 -11.14
CA LYS A 264 7.74 7.76 -11.54
C LYS A 264 7.83 6.73 -10.43
N THR A 265 7.55 5.48 -10.75
CA THR A 265 7.69 4.36 -9.81
C THR A 265 8.64 3.31 -10.36
N TYR A 266 9.22 2.51 -9.47
CA TYR A 266 10.14 1.44 -9.83
C TYR A 266 9.93 0.22 -8.94
N PHE A 267 10.19 -0.96 -9.48
CA PHE A 267 10.20 -2.19 -8.72
C PHE A 267 11.54 -2.31 -7.96
N PRO A 268 11.54 -2.37 -6.62
CA PRO A 268 12.78 -2.33 -5.83
C PRO A 268 13.53 -3.66 -5.80
N ASP A 269 12.86 -4.78 -6.10
CA ASP A 269 13.43 -6.12 -6.07
C ASP A 269 14.10 -6.49 -7.41
N ARG A 270 14.47 -7.78 -7.56
CA ARG A 270 15.12 -8.29 -8.77
C ARG A 270 14.26 -8.08 -10.01
N GLY A 271 14.83 -7.39 -10.99
CA GLY A 271 14.21 -7.14 -12.28
C GLY A 271 14.31 -5.66 -12.65
N PHE A 272 13.83 -5.33 -13.84
CA PHE A 272 13.70 -3.94 -14.26
C PHE A 272 12.24 -3.72 -14.65
N TYR A 273 11.52 -2.98 -13.80
CA TYR A 273 10.15 -2.62 -14.07
C TYR A 273 9.84 -1.23 -13.52
N GLU A 274 9.72 -0.26 -14.41
CA GLU A 274 9.41 1.13 -14.08
C GLU A 274 8.09 1.54 -14.73
N LYS A 275 7.37 2.43 -14.05
CA LYS A 275 6.12 3.02 -14.55
C LYS A 275 6.21 4.53 -14.44
N GLU A 276 5.84 5.24 -15.50
CA GLU A 276 5.71 6.70 -15.49
C GLU A 276 4.27 7.08 -15.80
N PHE A 277 3.58 7.65 -14.82
CA PHE A 277 2.17 8.03 -14.89
C PHE A 277 2.06 9.51 -15.22
N ASN A 278 1.58 9.84 -16.42
CA ASN A 278 1.44 11.23 -16.87
C ASN A 278 0.05 11.76 -16.53
N ILE A 279 0.00 12.71 -15.61
CA ILE A 279 -1.23 13.25 -15.03
C ILE A 279 -1.36 14.72 -15.44
N ILE A 280 -2.50 15.07 -16.05
CA ILE A 280 -2.77 16.41 -16.55
C ILE A 280 -4.08 16.97 -15.95
N PRO A 281 -4.15 18.27 -15.64
CA PRO A 281 -5.41 18.91 -15.24
C PRO A 281 -6.27 19.21 -16.49
N GLU A 282 -7.57 18.89 -16.42
CA GLU A 282 -8.55 19.17 -17.48
C GLU A 282 -9.91 19.53 -16.88
N ASN A 283 -10.47 20.71 -17.18
CA ASN A 283 -11.83 21.11 -16.78
C ASN A 283 -12.22 20.80 -15.31
N ASN A 284 -11.40 21.25 -14.34
CA ASN A 284 -11.55 20.98 -12.90
C ASN A 284 -11.43 19.50 -12.47
N THR A 285 -10.96 18.61 -13.35
CA THR A 285 -10.60 17.24 -13.02
C THR A 285 -9.12 16.99 -13.32
N TRP A 286 -8.65 15.80 -12.95
CA TRP A 286 -7.30 15.34 -13.21
C TRP A 286 -7.35 14.04 -13.98
N ILE A 287 -6.68 14.01 -15.12
CA ILE A 287 -6.70 12.89 -16.04
C ILE A 287 -5.32 12.23 -16.03
N LEU A 288 -5.29 10.94 -15.69
CA LEU A 288 -4.19 10.08 -16.05
C LEU A 288 -4.29 9.84 -17.55
N ARG A 289 -3.47 10.55 -18.32
CA ARG A 289 -3.49 10.52 -19.79
C ARG A 289 -2.96 9.21 -20.31
N ASN A 290 -1.76 8.84 -19.87
CA ASN A 290 -1.07 7.63 -20.29
C ASN A 290 -0.09 7.15 -19.21
N THR A 291 0.24 5.86 -19.25
CA THR A 291 1.27 5.24 -18.44
C THR A 291 2.35 4.69 -19.35
N ILE A 292 3.60 5.09 -19.12
CA ILE A 292 4.76 4.52 -19.81
C ILE A 292 5.31 3.39 -18.95
N TYR A 293 5.16 2.16 -19.42
CA TYR A 293 5.74 0.98 -18.80
C TYR A 293 7.11 0.70 -19.40
N LYS A 294 8.12 0.46 -18.55
CA LYS A 294 9.46 0.10 -18.98
C LYS A 294 9.86 -1.23 -18.35
N THR A 295 10.20 -2.20 -19.19
CA THR A 295 10.63 -3.52 -18.72
C THR A 295 11.71 -4.11 -19.62
N MET A 296 12.45 -5.09 -19.11
CA MET A 296 13.46 -5.82 -19.88
C MET A 296 12.85 -7.08 -20.50
N SER A 297 13.36 -7.51 -21.65
CA SER A 297 12.96 -8.80 -22.25
C SER A 297 13.37 -9.98 -21.38
N ASP A 298 14.56 -9.89 -20.77
CA ASP A 298 15.18 -10.94 -19.98
C ASP A 298 16.41 -10.35 -19.24
N VAL A 299 17.19 -11.22 -18.61
CA VAL A 299 18.40 -10.86 -17.84
C VAL A 299 19.72 -11.09 -18.62
N SER A 300 19.65 -11.43 -19.90
CA SER A 300 20.83 -11.72 -20.74
C SER A 300 21.53 -10.44 -21.20
N GLU A 301 22.75 -10.61 -21.71
CA GLU A 301 23.53 -9.51 -22.31
C GLU A 301 22.87 -8.93 -23.56
N ASN A 302 22.05 -9.72 -24.25
CA ASN A 302 21.31 -9.30 -25.45
C ASN A 302 19.91 -8.77 -25.12
N ALA A 303 19.58 -8.61 -23.83
CA ALA A 303 18.28 -8.14 -23.41
C ALA A 303 17.96 -6.77 -24.01
N VAL A 304 16.71 -6.59 -24.40
CA VAL A 304 16.18 -5.32 -24.90
C VAL A 304 15.24 -4.70 -23.89
N LYS A 305 15.21 -3.38 -23.85
CA LYS A 305 14.27 -2.61 -23.04
C LYS A 305 13.03 -2.31 -23.86
N TYR A 306 11.88 -2.79 -23.39
CA TYR A 306 10.58 -2.41 -23.92
C TYR A 306 10.07 -1.16 -23.21
N ILE A 307 9.62 -0.19 -23.99
CA ILE A 307 9.00 1.04 -23.52
C ILE A 307 7.62 1.14 -24.16
N CYS A 308 6.59 0.81 -23.38
CA CYS A 308 5.21 0.72 -23.82
C CYS A 308 4.46 1.97 -23.35
N ASP A 309 4.09 2.84 -24.28
CA ASP A 309 3.21 3.99 -24.00
C ASP A 309 1.75 3.53 -24.10
N VAL A 310 1.08 3.39 -22.95
CA VAL A 310 -0.27 2.85 -22.85
C VAL A 310 -1.23 3.99 -22.50
N SER A 311 -2.17 4.26 -23.41
CA SER A 311 -3.24 5.22 -23.19
C SER A 311 -4.11 4.81 -22.01
N GLN A 312 -4.40 5.75 -21.11
CA GLN A 312 -5.27 5.55 -19.96
C GLN A 312 -6.56 6.38 -20.13
N ASN A 313 -6.44 7.71 -20.27
CA ASN A 313 -7.56 8.65 -20.34
C ASN A 313 -8.56 8.46 -19.18
N ILE A 314 -8.04 8.31 -17.96
CA ILE A 314 -8.82 8.02 -16.76
C ILE A 314 -8.89 9.26 -15.89
N ASP A 315 -10.09 9.69 -15.52
CA ASP A 315 -10.29 10.69 -14.47
C ASP A 315 -9.97 10.07 -13.10
N ILE A 316 -8.84 10.48 -12.52
CA ILE A 316 -8.32 9.99 -11.24
C ILE A 316 -8.95 10.69 -10.04
N THR A 317 -9.84 11.66 -10.27
CA THR A 317 -10.65 12.27 -9.21
C THR A 317 -11.89 11.45 -8.87
N LYS A 318 -12.23 10.43 -9.69
CA LYS A 318 -13.42 9.59 -9.51
C LYS A 318 -13.09 8.34 -8.69
N SER A 319 -13.99 7.94 -7.79
CA SER A 319 -13.85 6.68 -7.04
C SER A 319 -13.71 5.48 -7.96
N GLY A 320 -12.88 4.50 -7.58
CA GLY A 320 -12.66 3.26 -8.34
C GLY A 320 -11.91 3.47 -9.66
N TRP A 321 -11.20 4.59 -9.82
CA TRP A 321 -10.46 4.86 -11.04
C TRP A 321 -9.35 3.85 -11.31
N SER A 322 -8.74 3.30 -10.26
CA SER A 322 -7.66 2.32 -10.31
C SER A 322 -8.06 1.02 -10.99
N ASP A 323 -9.32 0.60 -10.84
CA ASP A 323 -9.85 -0.65 -11.42
C ASP A 323 -9.92 -0.59 -12.96
N ARG A 324 -9.75 0.61 -13.54
CA ARG A 324 -9.85 0.87 -14.99
C ARG A 324 -8.48 1.00 -15.66
N LEU A 325 -7.38 0.84 -14.91
CA LEU A 325 -6.03 0.97 -15.45
C LEU A 325 -5.78 -0.08 -16.54
N ASN A 326 -5.34 0.39 -17.70
CA ASN A 326 -4.89 -0.49 -18.77
C ASN A 326 -3.49 -1.00 -18.46
N SER A 327 -3.34 -2.33 -18.45
CA SER A 327 -2.04 -2.98 -18.25
C SER A 327 -1.09 -2.81 -19.44
N ILE A 328 0.20 -3.04 -19.18
CA ILE A 328 1.20 -3.25 -20.23
C ILE A 328 0.73 -4.35 -21.21
N PRO A 329 1.01 -4.26 -22.52
CA PRO A 329 0.71 -5.34 -23.46
C PRO A 329 1.34 -6.68 -23.06
N GLU A 330 0.64 -7.76 -23.44
CA GLU A 330 1.14 -9.14 -23.34
C GLU A 330 2.51 -9.29 -23.98
N GLU A 331 3.35 -10.15 -23.39
CA GLU A 331 4.77 -10.27 -23.73
C GLU A 331 5.03 -10.52 -25.21
N ASN A 332 4.22 -11.40 -25.83
CA ASN A 332 4.30 -11.74 -27.25
C ASN A 332 3.95 -10.59 -28.22
N GLU A 333 3.29 -9.54 -27.72
CA GLU A 333 2.88 -8.37 -28.51
C GLU A 333 3.76 -7.14 -28.27
N ARG A 334 4.65 -7.17 -27.26
CA ARG A 334 5.49 -6.01 -26.88
C ARG A 334 6.42 -5.57 -28.00
N SER A 335 6.99 -6.50 -28.76
CA SER A 335 7.85 -6.17 -29.91
C SER A 335 7.14 -5.40 -31.02
N LYS A 336 5.80 -5.49 -31.11
CA LYS A 336 4.98 -4.76 -32.09
C LYS A 336 4.40 -3.46 -31.52
N LYS A 337 4.04 -3.46 -30.24
CA LYS A 337 3.29 -2.37 -29.60
C LYS A 337 4.16 -1.41 -28.78
N CYS A 338 5.38 -1.80 -28.45
CA CYS A 338 6.28 -1.01 -27.60
C CYS A 338 7.51 -0.59 -28.39
N ARG A 339 8.10 0.54 -27.99
CA ARG A 339 9.40 0.97 -28.49
C ARG A 339 10.48 0.06 -27.89
N VAL A 340 11.37 -0.44 -28.74
CA VAL A 340 12.46 -1.33 -28.33
C VAL A 340 13.76 -0.53 -28.32
N GLU A 341 14.41 -0.47 -27.16
CA GLU A 341 15.76 0.08 -27.01
C GLU A 341 16.74 -1.06 -26.73
N LYS A 342 17.82 -1.14 -27.51
CA LYS A 342 18.94 -2.02 -27.14
C LYS A 342 19.61 -1.44 -25.89
N VAL A 343 19.92 -2.28 -24.92
CA VAL A 343 20.76 -1.86 -23.80
C VAL A 343 22.13 -1.53 -24.37
N SER A 344 22.42 -0.24 -24.53
CA SER A 344 23.77 0.20 -24.84
C SER A 344 24.69 -0.18 -23.68
N GLU A 345 25.83 -0.79 -23.96
CA GLU A 345 26.87 -1.15 -22.98
C GLU A 345 27.31 0.03 -22.08
N ASN A 346 27.02 1.28 -22.48
CA ASN A 346 27.38 2.50 -21.75
C ASN A 346 26.39 2.95 -20.65
N GLY A 347 25.36 2.16 -20.32
CA GLY A 347 24.25 2.60 -19.46
C GLY A 347 24.13 1.94 -18.07
N LYS A 348 24.93 0.92 -17.74
CA LYS A 348 24.85 0.29 -16.42
C LYS A 348 25.51 1.22 -15.39
N GLN A 349 24.72 1.80 -14.48
CA GLN A 349 25.27 2.45 -13.30
C GLN A 349 25.76 1.38 -12.33
N TYR A 350 26.97 1.54 -11.82
CA TYR A 350 27.54 0.63 -10.84
C TYR A 350 27.78 1.37 -9.53
N LEU A 351 27.50 0.70 -8.41
CA LEU A 351 27.81 1.17 -7.07
C LEU A 351 29.00 0.38 -6.52
N ILE A 352 29.83 1.04 -5.71
CA ILE A 352 30.88 0.35 -4.96
C ILE A 352 30.26 -0.34 -3.74
N GLN A 353 30.63 -1.60 -3.51
CA GLN A 353 30.25 -2.35 -2.33
C GLN A 353 31.46 -3.13 -1.80
N ASP A 354 32.06 -2.61 -0.74
CA ASP A 354 33.20 -3.21 -0.06
C ASP A 354 32.90 -3.33 1.46
N PRO A 355 33.06 -4.51 2.08
CA PRO A 355 32.89 -4.69 3.52
C PRO A 355 33.78 -3.77 4.37
N ASP A 356 34.92 -3.34 3.84
CA ASP A 356 35.84 -2.43 4.52
C ASP A 356 35.34 -0.96 4.52
N GLY A 357 34.16 -0.70 3.93
CA GLY A 357 33.53 0.62 3.83
C GLY A 357 34.06 1.47 2.67
N TYR A 358 35.13 1.05 1.99
CA TYR A 358 35.67 1.69 0.79
C TYR A 358 36.49 0.71 -0.05
N THR A 359 36.68 1.03 -1.32
CA THR A 359 37.60 0.31 -2.20
C THR A 359 38.66 1.24 -2.79
N ASN A 360 39.78 0.68 -3.21
CA ASN A 360 40.87 1.44 -3.82
C ASN A 360 40.73 1.44 -5.34
N LEU A 361 40.65 2.63 -5.94
CA LEU A 361 40.84 2.83 -7.37
C LEU A 361 42.32 2.72 -7.70
N ARG A 362 42.68 1.80 -8.59
CA ARG A 362 44.08 1.46 -8.88
C ARG A 362 44.52 1.87 -10.27
N LYS A 363 45.82 2.11 -10.44
CA LYS A 363 46.38 2.51 -11.74
C LYS A 363 46.40 1.37 -12.76
N GLU A 364 46.57 0.12 -12.31
CA GLU A 364 46.65 -1.07 -13.16
C GLU A 364 45.78 -2.22 -12.62
N LYS A 365 45.55 -3.26 -13.44
CA LYS A 365 44.71 -4.44 -13.15
C LYS A 365 45.35 -5.41 -12.13
N ASN A 366 45.85 -4.92 -10.99
CA ASN A 366 46.44 -5.74 -9.92
C ASN A 366 46.40 -5.04 -8.54
N THR A 367 46.49 -5.82 -7.46
CA THR A 367 46.39 -5.36 -6.07
C THR A 367 47.62 -4.62 -5.53
N SER A 368 48.77 -4.69 -6.20
CA SER A 368 50.02 -4.03 -5.79
C SER A 368 50.23 -2.67 -6.45
N SER A 369 49.46 -2.33 -7.48
CA SER A 369 49.60 -1.07 -8.21
C SER A 369 49.19 0.14 -7.37
N GLN A 370 49.71 1.31 -7.77
CA GLN A 370 49.46 2.59 -7.14
C GLN A 370 47.96 2.84 -6.95
N VAL A 371 47.58 3.23 -5.73
CA VAL A 371 46.23 3.71 -5.42
C VAL A 371 46.10 5.15 -5.89
N LEU A 372 45.13 5.39 -6.77
CA LEU A 372 44.81 6.70 -7.32
C LEU A 372 43.79 7.45 -6.45
N GLN A 373 42.81 6.73 -5.90
CA GLN A 373 41.72 7.30 -5.10
C GLN A 373 41.12 6.20 -4.20
N LYS A 374 40.57 6.59 -3.04
CA LYS A 374 39.64 5.75 -2.26
C LYS A 374 38.20 6.11 -2.63
N ILE A 375 37.37 5.11 -2.92
CA ILE A 375 35.96 5.27 -3.29
C ILE A 375 35.13 4.61 -2.20
N ASN A 376 34.24 5.35 -1.53
CA ASN A 376 33.46 4.78 -0.44
C ASN A 376 32.40 3.80 -0.96
N SER A 377 32.07 2.81 -0.13
CA SER A 377 30.93 1.93 -0.40
C SER A 377 29.65 2.76 -0.50
N GLY A 378 28.82 2.47 -1.50
CA GLY A 378 27.62 3.22 -1.87
C GLY A 378 27.85 4.33 -2.90
N GLU A 379 29.10 4.64 -3.28
CA GLU A 379 29.36 5.62 -4.34
C GLU A 379 29.12 5.03 -5.74
N ASN A 380 28.56 5.86 -6.63
CA ASN A 380 28.36 5.53 -8.04
C ASN A 380 29.66 5.68 -8.84
N VAL A 381 29.88 4.75 -9.76
CA VAL A 381 30.95 4.79 -10.75
C VAL A 381 30.42 4.45 -12.14
N GLU A 382 31.03 5.06 -13.15
CA GLU A 382 30.81 4.75 -14.55
C GLU A 382 31.80 3.66 -14.98
N VAL A 383 31.33 2.48 -15.38
CA VAL A 383 32.20 1.42 -15.90
C VAL A 383 32.46 1.67 -17.38
N LEU A 384 33.73 1.87 -17.73
CA LEU A 384 34.20 2.17 -19.08
C LEU A 384 34.68 0.93 -19.85
N ASP A 385 35.15 -0.09 -19.12
CA ASP A 385 35.55 -1.40 -19.66
C ASP A 385 35.38 -2.45 -18.57
N ASN A 386 34.65 -3.52 -18.90
CA ASN A 386 34.34 -4.63 -17.99
C ASN A 386 35.03 -5.95 -18.40
N SER A 387 36.09 -5.87 -19.22
CA SER A 387 36.85 -7.04 -19.65
C SER A 387 37.75 -7.62 -18.54
N GLY A 388 37.41 -8.84 -18.11
CA GLY A 388 38.15 -9.60 -17.10
C GLY A 388 37.74 -9.29 -15.67
N ASP A 389 38.65 -9.49 -14.71
CA ASP A 389 38.32 -9.33 -13.27
C ASP A 389 38.49 -7.90 -12.74
N TRP A 390 39.13 -7.03 -13.53
CA TRP A 390 39.41 -5.64 -13.17
C TRP A 390 38.73 -4.71 -14.15
N TYR A 391 37.69 -4.02 -13.68
CA TYR A 391 36.90 -3.10 -14.48
C TYR A 391 37.58 -1.74 -14.47
N LEU A 392 37.69 -1.12 -15.65
CA LEU A 392 38.05 0.28 -15.77
C LEU A 392 36.81 1.10 -15.42
N VAL A 393 36.94 1.97 -14.42
CA VAL A 393 35.86 2.82 -13.95
C VAL A 393 36.27 4.28 -13.94
N LYS A 394 35.28 5.17 -13.97
CA LYS A 394 35.42 6.61 -13.76
C LYS A 394 34.57 7.03 -12.57
N THR A 395 35.20 7.71 -11.62
CA THR A 395 34.53 8.22 -10.42
C THR A 395 33.73 9.49 -10.72
N SER A 396 32.84 9.88 -9.80
CA SER A 396 32.13 11.17 -9.84
C SER A 396 33.06 12.38 -9.93
N GLN A 397 34.28 12.25 -9.38
CA GLN A 397 35.35 13.26 -9.46
C GLN A 397 36.09 13.26 -10.81
N GLY A 398 35.78 12.34 -11.71
CA GLY A 398 36.36 12.23 -13.04
C GLY A 398 37.63 11.37 -13.13
N THR A 399 38.14 10.86 -12.01
CA THR A 399 39.34 10.01 -11.95
C THR A 399 39.05 8.65 -12.59
N LYS A 400 39.96 8.19 -13.48
CA LYS A 400 39.87 6.88 -14.14
C LYS A 400 40.87 5.90 -13.54
N GLY A 401 40.45 4.66 -13.32
CA GLY A 401 41.31 3.58 -12.83
C GLY A 401 40.58 2.25 -12.71
N TYR A 402 41.25 1.25 -12.16
CA TYR A 402 40.75 -0.12 -12.09
C TYR A 402 40.25 -0.48 -10.70
N VAL A 403 39.09 -1.15 -10.66
CA VAL A 403 38.50 -1.75 -9.45
C VAL A 403 38.18 -3.21 -9.75
N HIS A 404 38.39 -4.09 -8.78
CA HIS A 404 38.06 -5.51 -8.96
C HIS A 404 36.54 -5.70 -9.01
N LYS A 405 36.04 -6.52 -9.95
CA LYS A 405 34.59 -6.69 -10.20
C LYS A 405 33.79 -7.08 -8.96
N SER A 406 34.41 -7.78 -8.00
CA SER A 406 33.77 -8.17 -6.74
C SER A 406 33.41 -7.00 -5.81
N ARG A 407 33.83 -5.78 -6.15
CA ARG A 407 33.55 -4.55 -5.40
C ARG A 407 32.49 -3.69 -6.07
N LEU A 408 31.92 -4.18 -7.17
CA LEU A 408 30.94 -3.47 -7.98
C LEU A 408 29.64 -4.24 -7.96
N THR A 409 28.55 -3.55 -7.66
CA THR A 409 27.19 -4.04 -7.85
C THR A 409 26.49 -3.18 -8.88
N SER A 410 25.68 -3.76 -9.76
CA SER A 410 24.84 -2.96 -10.66
C SER A 410 23.82 -2.21 -9.82
N ALA A 411 23.83 -0.88 -9.88
CA ALA A 411 22.72 -0.08 -9.40
C ALA A 411 21.50 -0.44 -10.25
N HIS A 412 20.43 -0.93 -9.61
CA HIS A 412 19.17 -1.22 -10.28
C HIS A 412 18.37 0.05 -10.57
#